data_AF-A0A529NS24-F1
#
_entry.id   AF-A0A529NS24-F1
#
_cell.length_a   1.000
_cell.length_b   1.000
_cell.length_c   1.000
_cell.angle_alpha   90.00
_cell.angle_beta   90.00
_cell.angle_gamma   90.00
#
_symmetry.space_group_name_H-M   'P 1'
#
loop_
_entity.id
_entity.type
_entity.pdbx_description
1 polymer ?
#
loop_
_entity_poly.entity_id
_entity_poly.type
_entity_poly.pdbx_seq_one_letter_code
_entity_poly.pdbx_strand_id
1 'polypeptide(L)'
;MSSTTYSTLPVRRRRREAGDPTAPAILEFQWPSTAVVNAPIPRVARSIVWIISSMVVALIALAALIPVDQVVTTRGLVVSQSPNIVVQPLETAIVRSIEVREGQRVKAGQLLARLDATFASAD
;
A
#
# COMPACT_ATOMS: atom_id res chain seq x y z
N MET A 1 68.53 6.72 6.57
CA MET A 1 67.22 6.19 6.12
C MET A 1 67.18 4.71 6.46
N SER A 2 66.57 4.37 7.60
CA SER A 2 66.54 2.99 8.11
C SER A 2 65.08 2.63 8.37
N SER A 3 64.47 1.94 7.41
CA SER A 3 63.10 1.43 7.46
C SER A 3 63.01 0.31 8.50
N THR A 4 62.43 0.61 9.66
CA THR A 4 62.14 -0.38 10.69
C THR A 4 60.90 -1.17 10.26
N THR A 5 61.12 -2.44 9.94
CA THR A 5 60.11 -3.40 9.48
C THR A 5 59.32 -3.92 10.68
N TYR A 6 58.01 -3.70 10.70
CA TYR A 6 57.13 -4.22 11.73
C TYR A 6 56.91 -5.72 11.53
N SER A 7 57.37 -6.51 12.51
CA SER A 7 57.16 -7.95 12.59
C SER A 7 55.69 -8.23 12.91
N THR A 8 54.97 -8.80 11.94
CA THR A 8 53.57 -9.20 12.07
C THR A 8 53.48 -10.49 12.88
N LEU A 9 53.02 -10.39 14.12
CA LEU A 9 52.78 -11.54 14.99
C LEU A 9 51.68 -12.43 14.37
N PRO A 10 51.92 -13.73 14.14
CA PRO A 10 50.87 -14.62 13.65
C PRO A 10 49.84 -14.82 14.76
N VAL A 11 48.57 -14.51 14.45
CA VAL A 11 47.42 -14.79 15.30
C VAL A 11 47.27 -16.30 15.44
N ARG A 12 47.90 -16.86 16.47
CA ARG A 12 47.83 -18.28 16.82
C ARG A 12 46.41 -18.58 17.26
N ARG A 13 45.65 -19.21 16.37
CA ARG A 13 44.28 -19.69 16.58
C ARG A 13 44.26 -20.54 17.86
N ARG A 14 43.75 -19.97 18.95
CA ARG A 14 43.72 -20.56 20.29
C ARG A 14 42.91 -21.85 20.21
N ARG A 15 43.62 -22.99 20.19
CA ARG A 15 43.06 -24.33 20.23
C ARG A 15 42.26 -24.41 21.53
N ARG A 16 40.99 -24.81 21.41
CA ARG A 16 40.04 -24.94 22.52
C ARG A 16 40.58 -26.01 23.48
N GLU A 17 41.14 -25.58 24.60
CA GLU A 17 41.60 -26.42 25.73
C GLU A 17 40.38 -26.95 26.50
N ALA A 18 39.55 -27.77 25.85
CA ALA A 18 38.36 -28.39 26.47
C ALA A 18 38.71 -29.57 27.41
N GLY A 19 39.98 -29.73 27.77
CA GLY A 19 40.47 -30.87 28.56
C GLY A 19 41.79 -30.58 29.26
N ASP A 20 42.07 -29.32 29.60
CA ASP A 20 43.22 -28.98 30.44
C ASP A 20 42.92 -29.39 31.89
N PRO A 21 43.70 -30.32 32.49
CA PRO A 21 43.48 -30.79 33.86
C PRO A 21 43.65 -29.69 34.92
N THR A 22 44.21 -28.53 34.58
CA THR A 22 44.36 -27.38 35.50
C THR A 22 43.15 -26.44 35.50
N ALA A 23 42.22 -26.56 34.54
CA ALA A 23 40.99 -25.78 34.47
C ALA A 23 40.12 -25.82 35.74
N PRO A 24 39.87 -26.97 36.39
CA PRO A 24 39.09 -27.01 37.63
C PRO A 24 39.76 -26.23 38.77
N ALA A 25 41.10 -26.28 38.88
CA ALA A 25 41.83 -25.51 39.89
C ALA A 25 41.74 -24.00 39.63
N ILE A 26 41.83 -23.55 38.36
CA ILE A 26 41.70 -22.14 37.99
C ILE A 26 40.29 -21.61 38.29
N LEU A 27 39.25 -22.43 38.10
CA LEU A 27 37.85 -22.09 38.39
C LEU A 27 37.59 -21.93 39.90
N GLU A 28 38.33 -22.65 40.76
CA GLU A 28 38.20 -22.57 42.22
C GLU A 28 38.74 -21.25 42.79
N PHE A 29 39.77 -20.67 42.16
CA PHE A 29 40.31 -19.35 42.52
C PHE A 29 39.57 -18.18 41.85
N GLN A 30 38.63 -18.47 40.96
CA GLN A 30 37.81 -17.47 40.29
C GLN A 30 36.49 -17.27 41.04
N TRP A 31 36.05 -16.01 41.13
CA TRP A 31 34.77 -15.69 41.76
C TRP A 31 33.62 -16.44 41.04
N PRO A 32 32.63 -17.00 41.77
CA PRO A 32 31.56 -17.80 41.17
C PRO A 32 30.79 -17.08 40.05
N SER A 33 30.72 -15.74 40.10
CA SER A 33 30.12 -14.91 39.05
C SER A 33 30.84 -15.01 37.71
N THR A 34 32.16 -15.18 37.71
CA THR A 34 32.97 -15.26 36.49
C THR A 34 32.86 -16.61 35.80
N ALA A 35 32.64 -17.70 36.54
CA ALA A 35 32.40 -19.03 35.98
C ALA A 35 31.07 -19.09 35.20
N VAL A 36 30.04 -18.38 35.68
CA VAL A 36 28.72 -18.31 35.00
C VAL A 36 28.79 -17.46 33.72
N VAL A 37 29.55 -16.36 33.73
CA VAL A 37 29.72 -15.49 32.55
C VAL A 37 30.58 -16.18 31.48
N ASN A 38 31.60 -16.95 31.87
CA ASN A 38 32.46 -17.70 30.95
C ASN A 38 31.87 -19.05 30.54
N ALA A 39 30.71 -19.45 31.08
CA ALA A 39 30.05 -20.68 30.71
C ALA A 39 29.72 -20.67 29.20
N PRO A 40 29.92 -21.79 28.50
CA PRO A 40 29.55 -21.87 27.08
C PRO A 40 28.08 -21.51 26.91
N ILE A 41 27.78 -20.58 26.01
CA ILE A 41 26.40 -20.15 25.73
C ILE A 41 25.55 -21.41 25.50
N PRO A 42 24.48 -21.61 26.28
CA PRO A 42 23.66 -22.80 26.16
C PRO A 42 23.03 -22.85 24.76
N ARG A 43 23.00 -24.04 24.15
CA ARG A 43 22.46 -24.24 22.80
C ARG A 43 21.00 -23.73 22.67
N VAL A 44 20.26 -23.76 23.77
CA VAL A 44 18.89 -23.24 23.89
C VAL A 44 18.81 -21.72 23.67
N ALA A 45 19.80 -20.96 24.16
CA ALA A 45 19.84 -19.51 23.92
C ALA A 45 20.03 -19.20 22.42
N ARG A 46 20.79 -20.05 21.71
CA ARG A 46 20.99 -19.92 20.26
C ARG A 46 19.73 -20.29 19.47
N SER A 47 18.93 -21.26 19.92
CA SER A 47 17.66 -21.60 19.24
C SER A 47 16.61 -20.50 19.37
N ILE A 48 16.57 -19.76 20.48
CA ILE A 48 15.63 -18.64 20.68
C ILE A 48 15.79 -17.58 19.58
N VAL A 49 17.03 -17.25 19.21
CA VAL A 49 17.31 -16.28 18.14
C VAL A 49 16.73 -16.75 16.80
N TRP A 50 16.90 -18.03 16.47
CA TRP A 50 16.35 -18.62 15.24
C TRP A 50 14.83 -18.67 15.26
N ILE A 51 14.21 -18.98 16.41
CA ILE A 51 12.75 -18.98 16.56
C ILE A 51 12.20 -17.57 16.31
N ILE A 52 12.74 -16.56 16.97
CA ILE A 52 12.30 -15.16 16.79
C ILE A 52 12.50 -14.71 15.35
N SER A 53 13.68 -14.99 14.76
CA SER A 53 13.97 -14.66 13.37
C SER A 53 12.99 -15.33 12.40
N SER A 54 12.68 -16.61 12.61
CA SER A 54 11.72 -17.35 11.78
C SER A 54 10.30 -16.79 11.89
N MET A 55 9.88 -16.34 13.09
CA MET A 55 8.58 -15.73 13.32
C MET A 55 8.44 -14.42 12.54
N VAL A 56 9.48 -13.57 12.56
CA VAL A 56 9.47 -12.31 11.80
C VAL A 56 9.40 -12.59 10.29
N VAL A 57 10.19 -13.54 9.79
CA VAL A 57 10.17 -13.92 8.37
C VAL A 57 8.79 -14.45 7.97
N ALA A 58 8.16 -15.27 8.81
CA ALA A 58 6.82 -15.78 8.56
C ALA A 58 5.78 -14.66 8.49
N LEU A 59 5.84 -13.66 9.37
CA LEU A 59 4.94 -12.50 9.34
C LEU A 59 5.11 -11.68 8.05
N ILE A 60 6.35 -11.44 7.62
CA ILE A 60 6.63 -10.73 6.37
C ILE A 60 6.10 -11.52 5.17
N ALA A 61 6.31 -12.84 5.15
CA ALA A 61 5.77 -13.70 4.09
C ALA A 61 4.24 -13.65 4.06
N LEU A 62 3.57 -13.76 5.21
CA LEU A 62 2.11 -13.66 5.29
C LEU A 62 1.59 -12.30 4.80
N ALA A 63 2.24 -11.21 5.20
CA ALA A 63 1.87 -9.87 4.74
C ALA A 63 2.06 -9.69 3.22
N ALA A 64 3.06 -10.34 2.63
CA ALA A 64 3.30 -10.31 1.18
C ALA A 64 2.32 -11.20 0.39
N LEU A 65 1.86 -12.31 0.98
CA LEU A 65 0.97 -13.27 0.32
C LEU A 65 -0.51 -12.88 0.41
N ILE A 66 -0.91 -12.11 1.42
CA ILE A 66 -2.32 -11.75 1.66
C ILE A 66 -2.60 -10.38 1.03
N PRO A 67 -3.29 -10.31 -0.12
CA PRO A 67 -3.75 -9.04 -0.67
C PRO A 67 -4.81 -8.44 0.25
N VAL A 68 -4.72 -7.14 0.51
CA VAL A 68 -5.72 -6.38 1.26
C VAL A 68 -6.63 -5.67 0.27
N ASP A 69 -7.87 -6.14 0.16
CA ASP A 69 -8.88 -5.52 -0.72
C ASP A 69 -9.34 -4.20 -0.11
N GLN A 70 -8.95 -3.09 -0.74
CA GLN A 70 -9.41 -1.76 -0.37
C GLN A 70 -10.65 -1.39 -1.20
N VAL A 71 -11.82 -1.38 -0.55
CA VAL A 71 -13.07 -0.90 -1.16
C VAL A 71 -13.18 0.62 -1.00
N VAL A 72 -13.08 1.36 -2.10
CA VAL A 72 -13.33 2.81 -2.13
C VAL A 72 -14.77 3.06 -2.53
N THR A 73 -15.59 3.51 -1.58
CA THR A 73 -16.99 3.84 -1.86
C THR A 73 -17.07 5.29 -2.33
N THR A 74 -17.24 5.50 -3.63
CA THR A 74 -17.45 6.84 -4.20
C THR A 74 -18.93 7.06 -4.52
N ARG A 75 -19.45 8.26 -4.23
CA ARG A 75 -20.78 8.67 -4.71
C ARG A 75 -20.62 9.28 -6.10
N GLY A 76 -20.78 8.46 -7.14
CA GLY A 76 -20.87 8.95 -8.51
C GLY A 76 -22.21 9.65 -8.74
N LEU A 77 -22.20 10.90 -9.19
CA LEU A 77 -23.40 11.59 -9.68
C LEU A 77 -23.53 11.29 -11.18
N VAL A 78 -24.62 10.64 -11.57
CA VAL A 78 -24.95 10.39 -12.98
C VAL A 78 -25.56 11.66 -13.55
N VAL A 79 -24.78 12.39 -14.36
CA VAL A 79 -25.24 13.57 -15.08
C VAL A 79 -25.48 13.22 -16.55
N SER A 80 -26.56 13.76 -17.13
CA SER A 80 -26.81 13.64 -18.57
C SER A 80 -25.72 14.37 -19.35
N GLN A 81 -25.14 13.72 -20.36
CA GLN A 81 -24.10 14.34 -21.21
C GLN A 81 -24.67 15.37 -22.19
N SER A 82 -25.98 15.36 -22.45
CA SER A 82 -26.60 16.28 -23.39
C SER A 82 -27.04 17.59 -22.71
N PRO A 83 -26.61 18.76 -23.21
CA PRO A 83 -27.12 20.04 -22.74
C PRO A 83 -28.62 20.17 -23.06
N ASN A 84 -29.37 20.88 -22.22
CA ASN A 84 -30.78 21.18 -22.47
C ASN A 84 -30.90 22.14 -23.68
N ILE A 85 -31.57 21.70 -24.75
CA ILE A 85 -31.80 22.53 -25.93
C ILE A 85 -33.19 23.18 -25.80
N VAL A 86 -33.21 24.49 -25.58
CA VAL A 86 -34.45 25.28 -25.53
C VAL A 86 -34.81 25.71 -26.95
N VAL A 87 -35.89 25.15 -27.51
CA VAL A 87 -36.42 25.53 -28.83
C VAL A 87 -37.38 26.70 -28.64
N GLN A 88 -36.97 27.90 -29.08
CA GLN A 88 -37.81 29.11 -29.02
C GLN A 88 -38.33 29.50 -30.41
N PRO A 89 -39.57 30.02 -30.51
CA PRO A 89 -40.07 30.63 -31.73
C PRO A 89 -39.21 31.85 -32.12
N LEU A 90 -39.00 32.04 -33.42
CA LEU A 90 -38.30 33.24 -33.94
C LEU A 90 -39.20 34.50 -33.87
N GLU A 91 -40.52 34.31 -33.92
CA GLU A 91 -41.54 35.37 -33.88
C GLU A 91 -42.62 35.02 -32.87
N THR A 92 -43.27 36.04 -32.29
CA THR A 92 -44.40 35.85 -31.37
C THR A 92 -45.59 35.26 -32.11
N ALA A 93 -45.81 33.94 -31.96
CA ALA A 93 -46.89 33.22 -32.62
C ALA A 93 -47.76 32.47 -31.60
N ILE A 94 -49.06 32.34 -31.90
CA ILE A 94 -50.01 31.65 -31.02
C ILE A 94 -49.83 30.13 -31.21
N VAL A 95 -49.66 29.39 -30.10
CA VAL A 95 -49.53 27.93 -30.12
C VAL A 95 -50.88 27.31 -30.46
N ARG A 96 -50.95 26.61 -31.60
CA ARG A 96 -52.19 25.94 -32.06
C ARG A 96 -52.31 24.50 -31.57
N SER A 97 -51.20 23.76 -31.55
CA SER A 97 -51.13 22.43 -30.96
C SER A 97 -49.70 22.08 -30.55
N ILE A 98 -49.58 21.28 -29.48
CA ILE A 98 -48.33 20.69 -29.01
C ILE A 98 -48.44 19.19 -29.29
N GLU A 99 -47.57 18.67 -30.15
CA GLU A 99 -47.62 17.28 -30.64
C GLU A 99 -46.70 16.34 -29.81
N VAL A 100 -46.17 16.84 -28.69
CA VAL A 100 -45.23 16.12 -27.81
C VAL A 100 -45.65 16.19 -26.34
N ARG A 101 -45.24 15.18 -25.57
CA ARG A 101 -45.48 15.07 -24.12
C ARG A 101 -44.19 15.16 -23.33
N GLU A 102 -44.27 15.60 -22.08
CA GLU A 102 -43.13 15.63 -21.16
C GLU A 102 -42.49 14.23 -21.03
N GLY A 103 -41.17 14.15 -21.19
CA GLY A 103 -40.40 12.90 -21.14
C GLY A 103 -40.37 12.09 -22.45
N GLN A 104 -41.06 12.51 -23.51
CA GLN A 104 -41.01 11.85 -24.82
C GLN A 104 -39.66 12.06 -25.51
N ARG A 105 -39.01 10.98 -25.95
CA ARG A 105 -37.78 11.06 -26.76
C ARG A 105 -38.14 11.54 -28.18
N VAL A 106 -37.56 12.66 -28.59
CA VAL A 106 -37.76 13.25 -29.92
C VAL A 106 -36.50 13.14 -30.79
N LYS A 107 -36.67 13.05 -32.10
CA LYS A 107 -35.56 13.03 -33.08
C LYS A 107 -35.45 14.40 -33.77
N ALA A 108 -34.26 14.71 -34.27
CA ALA A 108 -34.05 15.91 -35.08
C ALA A 108 -35.00 15.91 -36.30
N GLY A 109 -35.72 17.02 -36.48
CA GLY A 109 -36.73 17.18 -37.55
C GLY A 109 -38.16 16.73 -37.19
N GLN A 110 -38.41 16.25 -35.97
CA GLN A 110 -39.76 15.92 -35.53
C GLN A 110 -40.56 17.19 -35.23
N LEU A 111 -41.81 17.23 -35.70
CA LEU A 111 -42.74 18.31 -35.40
C LEU A 111 -43.04 18.32 -33.89
N LEU A 112 -42.67 19.41 -33.21
CA LEU A 112 -42.88 19.57 -31.77
C LEU A 112 -44.19 20.30 -31.46
N ALA A 113 -44.41 21.43 -32.14
CA ALA A 113 -45.61 22.24 -31.99
C ALA A 113 -45.94 22.94 -33.31
N ARG A 114 -47.23 23.22 -33.52
CA ARG A 114 -47.74 24.02 -34.64
C ARG A 114 -48.03 25.43 -34.12
N LEU A 115 -47.39 26.42 -34.71
CA LEU A 115 -47.59 27.84 -34.38
C LEU A 115 -48.36 28.52 -35.52
N ASP A 116 -49.34 29.35 -35.18
CA ASP A 116 -50.14 30.13 -36.13
C ASP A 116 -49.67 31.59 -36.09
N ALA A 117 -49.08 32.06 -37.18
CA ALA A 117 -48.41 33.36 -37.28
C ALA A 117 -49.35 34.51 -37.73
N THR A 118 -50.66 34.35 -37.56
CA THR A 118 -51.66 35.33 -38.06
C THR A 118 -51.49 36.76 -37.48
N PHE A 119 -50.73 36.95 -36.40
CA PHE A 119 -50.38 38.28 -35.88
C PHE A 119 -49.05 38.87 -36.40
N ALA A 120 -48.20 38.09 -37.08
CA ALA A 120 -46.93 38.58 -37.62
C ALA A 120 -47.09 39.40 -38.92
N SER A 121 -48.26 39.34 -39.57
CA SER A 121 -48.55 40.13 -40.78
C SER A 121 -49.27 41.46 -40.48
N ALA A 122 -49.34 41.87 -39.21
CA ALA A 122 -50.09 43.05 -38.78
C ALA A 122 -49.36 43.85 -37.69
N ASP A 123 -48.09 44.19 -37.89
CA ASP A 123 -47.44 45.43 -37.41
C ASP A 123 -46.14 45.68 -38.19
#